data_AF-E5AUK8-F1
#
_entry.id   AF-E5AUK8-F1
#
_cell.length_a   1.000
_cell.length_b   1.000
_cell.length_c   1.000
_cell.angle_alpha   90.00
_cell.angle_beta   90.00
_cell.angle_gamma   90.00
#
_symmetry.space_group_name_H-M   'P 1'
#
loop_
_entity.id
_entity.type
_entity.pdbx_description
1 polymer ?
#
loop_
_entity_poly.entity_id
_entity_poly.type
_entity_poly.pdbx_seq_one_letter_code
_entity_poly.pdbx_strand_id
1 'polypeptide(L)'
;MLIANGFILSSRFQTNLPRNQAGDFKLRLTITSNQTEFEAQNTNTQTSPTRAPSSSERASPKPTRSLSKTDEFDAIRNKLENNPNAAKALSRFAARAQGYLVREKSVKVQSHGAGIVQVTIKGGPGGVRPPGTPLAKIRDMLTPPPKTQSEKQSDSVGDGIATYNMLIVKGGTKSGKVIGTKEGEPPQPPQALAAQAPKRSAIINGGYFVHKSGLKIMQGGSEGKATKSDYGRPVGPTATRSDHVDVAPPWQNDYGQLLQDGKVGITSGPVLALNGQRARLENNDGRLQYRNAEGEDNPLNKFAGALTHANERNERAAVSVRPELSVDPTDGTHRLSDKPGDLVMHTLTTTDGKRDLGVPIKGRQPEEGGWQEITEMGADPTGRYKDADKGIGVSSFNLDGGGSTFLGVQDENGVVKKLAGSGQPGETRPVANIISAQPTLD
;
A
#
# COMPACT_ATOMS: atom_id res chain seq x y z
N MET A 1 23.36 -57.22 -20.61
CA MET A 1 21.89 -57.21 -20.42
C MET A 1 21.56 -56.07 -19.46
N LEU A 2 20.85 -55.07 -19.97
CA LEU A 2 20.13 -53.93 -19.34
C LEU A 2 20.64 -53.25 -18.03
N ILE A 3 20.94 -51.94 -18.13
CA ILE A 3 20.27 -50.75 -17.52
C ILE A 3 19.93 -50.87 -16.00
N ALA A 4 20.23 -49.96 -15.04
CA ALA A 4 20.36 -48.49 -15.03
C ALA A 4 21.06 -47.94 -13.76
N ASN A 5 21.92 -46.94 -13.96
CA ASN A 5 21.88 -45.56 -13.41
C ASN A 5 21.63 -45.28 -11.91
N GLY A 6 22.66 -44.69 -11.28
CA GLY A 6 22.58 -43.94 -10.01
C GLY A 6 23.74 -42.96 -9.90
N PHE A 7 23.66 -41.83 -10.63
CA PHE A 7 24.57 -40.70 -10.48
C PHE A 7 24.26 -39.95 -9.17
N ILE A 8 25.20 -39.95 -8.22
CA ILE A 8 25.22 -39.01 -7.10
C ILE A 8 26.11 -37.84 -7.53
N LEU A 9 25.49 -36.74 -7.95
CA LEU A 9 26.18 -35.47 -8.17
C LEU A 9 26.09 -34.63 -6.89
N SER A 10 27.18 -34.66 -6.12
CA SER A 10 27.49 -33.68 -5.11
C SER A 10 27.85 -32.36 -5.79
N SER A 11 27.00 -31.34 -5.68
CA SER A 11 27.34 -29.97 -6.06
C SER A 11 27.52 -29.11 -4.80
N ARG A 12 28.77 -29.05 -4.33
CA ARG A 12 29.25 -27.91 -3.53
C ARG A 12 29.30 -26.71 -4.47
N PHE A 13 28.32 -25.80 -4.38
CA PHE A 13 28.48 -24.47 -4.94
C PHE A 13 29.03 -23.53 -3.86
N GLN A 14 30.34 -23.28 -3.93
CA GLN A 14 30.96 -22.11 -3.34
C GLN A 14 30.39 -20.87 -4.04
N THR A 15 29.65 -20.06 -3.31
CA THR A 15 29.32 -18.70 -3.76
C THR A 15 30.58 -17.85 -3.66
N ASN A 16 31.22 -17.63 -4.81
CA ASN A 16 32.25 -16.60 -4.96
C ASN A 16 31.59 -15.23 -4.80
N LEU A 17 31.57 -14.71 -3.58
CA LEU A 17 31.39 -13.28 -3.34
C LEU A 17 32.64 -12.55 -3.83
N PRO A 18 32.51 -11.47 -4.63
CA PRO A 18 33.66 -10.64 -4.96
C PRO A 18 34.17 -9.98 -3.68
N ARG A 19 35.43 -10.25 -3.33
CA ARG A 19 36.22 -9.39 -2.43
C ARG A 19 36.35 -8.03 -3.11
N ASN A 20 35.64 -7.02 -2.60
CA ASN A 20 35.96 -5.62 -2.89
C ASN A 20 35.82 -4.78 -1.62
N GLN A 21 36.99 -4.32 -1.18
CA GLN A 21 37.37 -3.11 -0.45
C GLN A 21 36.36 -2.48 0.53
N ALA A 22 36.83 -2.35 1.77
CA ALA A 22 36.23 -1.57 2.83
C ALA A 22 36.08 -0.09 2.41
N GLY A 23 34.92 0.25 1.88
CA GLY A 23 34.34 1.58 1.88
C GLY A 23 32.98 1.48 2.59
N ASP A 24 32.63 2.46 3.41
CA ASP A 24 31.37 2.54 4.17
C ASP A 24 30.13 2.36 3.26
N PHE A 25 29.64 1.12 3.12
CA PHE A 25 28.36 0.84 2.48
C PHE A 25 27.22 1.15 3.47
N LYS A 26 26.79 2.42 3.51
CA LYS A 26 25.57 2.84 4.24
C LYS A 26 24.32 2.40 3.47
N LEU A 27 23.95 1.12 3.61
CA LEU A 27 22.74 0.59 3.01
C LEU A 27 21.53 0.80 3.93
N ARG A 28 20.60 1.59 3.39
CA ARG A 28 19.39 2.16 3.97
C ARG A 28 18.23 1.17 3.91
N LEU A 29 17.11 1.48 4.59
CA LEU A 29 15.92 0.64 4.59
C LEU A 29 15.62 0.07 3.18
N THR A 30 15.63 -1.25 3.04
CA THR A 30 15.42 -1.96 1.77
C THR A 30 14.45 -3.11 1.99
N ILE A 31 13.62 -3.42 0.99
CA ILE A 31 12.69 -4.55 1.05
C ILE A 31 13.21 -5.68 0.17
N THR A 32 13.27 -6.89 0.71
CA THR A 32 13.63 -8.12 0.01
C THR A 32 12.49 -9.14 0.08
N SER A 33 12.51 -10.12 -0.82
CA SER A 33 11.59 -11.28 -0.83
C SER A 33 12.41 -12.57 -0.82
N ASN A 34 11.79 -13.64 -0.33
CA ASN A 34 12.34 -15.00 -0.40
C ASN A 34 12.13 -15.66 -1.78
N GLN A 35 11.46 -15.01 -2.73
CA GLN A 35 11.26 -15.55 -4.08
C GLN A 35 12.61 -15.64 -4.83
N THR A 36 13.02 -16.85 -5.19
CA THR A 36 14.12 -17.11 -6.13
C THR A 36 13.73 -16.71 -7.55
N GLU A 37 14.43 -15.71 -8.10
CA GLU A 37 14.55 -15.28 -9.51
C GLU A 37 13.27 -15.09 -10.36
N PHE A 38 13.05 -13.85 -10.81
CA PHE A 38 12.03 -13.47 -11.79
C PHE A 38 12.49 -13.84 -13.21
N GLU A 39 11.83 -14.78 -13.88
CA GLU A 39 11.89 -14.91 -15.34
C GLU A 39 10.87 -13.96 -15.98
N ALA A 40 11.36 -12.85 -16.54
CA ALA A 40 10.55 -11.92 -17.33
C ALA A 40 10.39 -12.46 -18.76
N GLN A 41 9.24 -13.08 -19.07
CA GLN A 41 8.86 -13.37 -20.46
C GLN A 41 8.01 -12.24 -21.04
N ASN A 42 8.63 -11.51 -21.98
CA ASN A 42 8.03 -10.49 -22.83
C ASN A 42 7.15 -11.14 -23.92
N THR A 43 5.88 -10.72 -24.04
CA THR A 43 5.13 -10.89 -25.29
C THR A 43 4.46 -9.58 -25.70
N ASN A 44 5.13 -8.91 -26.65
CA ASN A 44 4.59 -7.87 -27.51
C ASN A 44 3.43 -8.41 -28.36
N THR A 45 2.36 -7.63 -28.52
CA THR A 45 1.70 -7.50 -29.83
C THR A 45 0.99 -6.16 -29.97
N GLN A 46 1.39 -5.43 -31.03
CA GLN A 46 0.75 -4.24 -31.58
C GLN A 46 -0.60 -4.59 -32.23
N THR A 47 -1.52 -3.61 -32.31
CA THR A 47 -2.03 -3.06 -33.59
C THR A 47 -3.06 -1.93 -33.32
N SER A 48 -2.95 -0.85 -34.08
CA SER A 48 -4.05 0.10 -34.39
C SER A 48 -4.39 -0.08 -35.88
N PRO A 49 -5.57 0.36 -36.38
CA PRO A 49 -5.62 1.73 -36.91
C PRO A 49 -6.98 2.47 -36.83
N THR A 50 -6.85 3.74 -37.22
CA THR A 50 -7.69 4.93 -37.42
C THR A 50 -8.96 4.78 -38.30
N ARG A 51 -9.99 5.62 -38.05
CA ARG A 51 -10.56 6.70 -38.94
C ARG A 51 -12.08 6.92 -38.81
N ALA A 52 -12.49 8.20 -38.70
CA ALA A 52 -13.86 8.71 -38.91
C ALA A 52 -14.12 9.08 -40.39
N PRO A 53 -15.38 9.27 -40.85
CA PRO A 53 -15.86 10.67 -41.01
C PRO A 53 -17.40 10.90 -40.92
N SER A 54 -17.78 12.19 -40.69
CA SER A 54 -18.90 13.04 -41.25
C SER A 54 -20.31 12.47 -41.49
N SER A 55 -21.44 13.18 -41.59
CA SER A 55 -21.97 14.54 -41.33
C SER A 55 -23.41 14.50 -41.86
N SER A 56 -24.40 15.13 -41.22
CA SER A 56 -25.56 15.70 -41.94
C SER A 56 -26.44 16.56 -41.03
N GLU A 57 -26.70 17.78 -41.50
CA GLU A 57 -27.71 18.74 -41.02
C GLU A 57 -29.15 18.24 -41.22
N ARG A 58 -30.09 18.70 -40.37
CA ARG A 58 -31.29 19.41 -40.82
C ARG A 58 -32.10 20.07 -39.70
N ALA A 59 -32.33 21.37 -39.93
CA ALA A 59 -33.47 22.27 -39.66
C ALA A 59 -34.47 22.05 -38.49
N SER A 60 -34.69 23.15 -37.78
CA SER A 60 -35.68 23.45 -36.74
C SER A 60 -37.16 23.35 -37.17
N PRO A 61 -38.10 23.49 -36.20
CA PRO A 61 -38.72 24.80 -36.01
C PRO A 61 -38.91 25.24 -34.54
N LYS A 62 -39.00 26.57 -34.34
CA LYS A 62 -39.35 27.27 -33.09
C LYS A 62 -40.76 26.91 -32.59
N PRO A 63 -41.01 27.09 -31.28
CA PRO A 63 -41.93 28.17 -30.91
C PRO A 63 -41.47 29.02 -29.71
N THR A 64 -42.12 30.18 -29.66
CA THR A 64 -41.98 31.37 -28.81
C THR A 64 -42.32 31.14 -27.32
N ARG A 65 -41.45 31.56 -26.37
CA ARG A 65 -41.78 32.45 -25.22
C ARG A 65 -40.75 32.42 -24.07
N SER A 66 -40.70 33.59 -23.41
CA SER A 66 -40.13 33.96 -22.09
C SER A 66 -38.64 33.70 -21.86
N LEU A 67 -37.87 34.78 -21.88
CA LEU A 67 -36.49 34.86 -21.39
C LEU A 67 -36.43 34.32 -19.96
N SER A 68 -35.85 33.14 -19.81
CA SER A 68 -35.55 32.54 -18.52
C SER A 68 -34.09 32.85 -18.17
N LYS A 69 -33.73 32.85 -16.88
CA LYS A 69 -32.35 33.09 -16.38
C LYS A 69 -31.27 32.19 -17.03
N THR A 70 -31.69 31.15 -17.74
CA THR A 70 -30.86 30.23 -18.54
C THR A 70 -30.31 30.88 -19.82
N ASP A 71 -31.06 31.80 -20.46
CA ASP A 71 -30.66 32.44 -21.71
C ASP A 71 -29.52 33.45 -21.51
N GLU A 72 -29.45 34.10 -20.34
CA GLU A 72 -28.32 34.97 -19.98
C GLU A 72 -27.04 34.16 -19.74
N PHE A 73 -27.13 32.98 -19.14
CA PHE A 73 -25.99 32.09 -18.95
C PHE A 73 -25.48 31.53 -20.27
N ASP A 74 -26.37 31.16 -21.19
CA ASP A 74 -25.99 30.69 -22.52
C ASP A 74 -25.47 31.82 -23.41
N ALA A 75 -26.00 33.05 -23.28
CA ALA A 75 -25.44 34.23 -23.95
C ALA A 75 -24.05 34.62 -23.40
N ILE A 76 -23.82 34.48 -22.10
CA ILE A 76 -22.50 34.66 -21.47
C ILE A 76 -21.55 33.55 -21.91
N ARG A 77 -22.00 32.28 -21.97
CA ARG A 77 -21.21 31.15 -22.49
C ARG A 77 -20.80 31.37 -23.95
N ASN A 78 -21.73 31.76 -24.82
CA ASN A 78 -21.47 32.04 -26.23
C ASN A 78 -20.55 33.27 -26.44
N LYS A 79 -20.64 34.28 -25.56
CA LYS A 79 -19.69 35.43 -25.56
C LYS A 79 -18.29 35.04 -25.06
N LEU A 80 -18.19 34.06 -24.15
CA LEU A 80 -16.93 33.54 -23.63
C LEU A 80 -16.24 32.58 -24.61
N GLU A 81 -17.00 31.78 -25.36
CA GLU A 81 -16.47 30.90 -26.42
C GLU A 81 -15.76 31.67 -27.54
N ASN A 82 -16.25 32.87 -27.87
CA ASN A 82 -15.67 33.74 -28.90
C ASN A 82 -14.49 34.60 -28.40
N ASN A 83 -14.09 34.46 -27.12
CA ASN A 83 -12.93 35.16 -26.56
C ASN A 83 -11.96 34.15 -25.92
N PRO A 84 -10.90 33.73 -26.63
CA PRO A 84 -10.00 32.67 -26.15
C PRO A 84 -9.32 33.00 -24.82
N ASN A 85 -9.10 34.29 -24.51
CA ASN A 85 -8.56 34.70 -23.22
C ASN A 85 -9.58 34.55 -22.09
N ALA A 86 -10.85 34.84 -22.36
CA ALA A 86 -11.93 34.69 -21.39
C ALA A 86 -12.32 33.21 -21.17
N ALA A 87 -12.33 32.39 -22.24
CA ALA A 87 -12.46 30.93 -22.14
C ALA A 87 -11.31 30.30 -21.33
N LYS A 88 -10.06 30.76 -21.54
CA LYS A 88 -8.90 30.32 -20.77
C LYS A 88 -8.98 30.76 -19.30
N ALA A 89 -9.46 31.97 -19.02
CA ALA A 89 -9.68 32.46 -17.66
C ALA A 89 -10.79 31.68 -16.94
N LEU A 90 -11.92 31.43 -17.61
CA LEU A 90 -13.03 30.62 -17.09
C LEU A 90 -12.58 29.17 -16.84
N SER A 91 -11.83 28.56 -17.76
CA SER A 91 -11.28 27.21 -17.59
C SER A 91 -10.33 27.14 -16.38
N ARG A 92 -9.48 28.16 -16.19
CA ARG A 92 -8.61 28.27 -14.99
C ARG A 92 -9.43 28.43 -13.72
N PHE A 93 -10.49 29.23 -13.74
CA PHE A 93 -11.37 29.42 -12.59
C PHE A 93 -12.14 28.14 -12.24
N ALA A 94 -12.74 27.48 -13.23
CA ALA A 94 -13.41 26.19 -13.08
C ALA A 94 -12.44 25.12 -12.56
N ALA A 95 -11.23 25.04 -13.10
CA ALA A 95 -10.20 24.12 -12.60
C ALA A 95 -9.77 24.44 -11.15
N ARG A 96 -9.67 25.72 -10.77
CA ARG A 96 -9.38 26.13 -9.38
C ARG A 96 -10.52 25.78 -8.43
N ALA A 97 -11.78 26.03 -8.82
CA ALA A 97 -12.97 25.69 -8.04
C ALA A 97 -13.12 24.17 -7.88
N GLN A 98 -12.94 23.42 -8.98
CA GLN A 98 -12.91 21.96 -8.97
C GLN A 98 -11.80 21.44 -8.06
N GLY A 99 -10.59 22.00 -8.17
CA GLY A 99 -9.46 21.64 -7.32
C GLY A 99 -9.72 21.95 -5.84
N TYR A 100 -10.41 23.04 -5.53
CA TYR A 100 -10.84 23.36 -4.17
C TYR A 100 -11.83 22.31 -3.63
N LEU A 101 -12.86 21.98 -4.41
CA LEU A 101 -13.86 20.97 -4.02
C LEU A 101 -13.24 19.57 -3.83
N VAL A 102 -12.30 19.17 -4.70
CA VAL A 102 -11.55 17.92 -4.52
C VAL A 102 -10.76 17.95 -3.22
N ARG A 103 -10.09 19.06 -2.90
CA ARG A 103 -9.30 19.20 -1.67
C ARG A 103 -10.15 19.21 -0.41
N GLU A 104 -11.33 19.81 -0.49
CA GLU A 104 -12.26 19.91 0.62
C GLU A 104 -12.97 18.58 0.89
N LYS A 105 -13.40 17.89 -0.18
CA LYS A 105 -14.33 16.76 -0.06
C LYS A 105 -13.71 15.37 -0.23
N SER A 106 -12.53 15.25 -0.85
CA SER A 106 -11.99 13.93 -1.25
C SER A 106 -10.51 13.72 -0.96
N VAL A 107 -9.67 14.74 -1.10
CA VAL A 107 -8.21 14.62 -0.93
C VAL A 107 -7.66 15.70 -0.01
N LYS A 108 -7.21 15.36 1.19
CA LYS A 108 -6.60 16.31 2.12
C LYS A 108 -5.08 16.13 2.13
N VAL A 109 -4.33 17.23 2.02
CA VAL A 109 -2.87 17.23 2.19
C VAL A 109 -2.54 18.02 3.45
N GLN A 110 -1.73 17.45 4.35
CA GLN A 110 -1.33 18.08 5.59
C GLN A 110 0.17 17.89 5.82
N SER A 111 0.86 18.95 6.23
CA SER A 111 2.22 18.85 6.76
C SER A 111 2.15 18.63 8.27
N HIS A 112 2.96 17.71 8.80
CA HIS A 112 3.09 17.46 10.25
C HIS A 112 4.46 17.86 10.79
N GLY A 113 5.19 18.68 10.03
CA GLY A 113 6.55 19.08 10.33
C GLY A 113 7.39 19.11 9.07
N ALA A 114 8.62 19.60 9.19
CA ALA A 114 9.54 19.66 8.06
C ALA A 114 9.78 18.24 7.54
N GLY A 115 9.44 17.97 6.27
CA GLY A 115 9.69 16.66 5.64
C GLY A 115 8.70 15.53 5.96
N ILE A 116 7.62 15.76 6.74
CA ILE A 116 6.54 14.78 6.94
C ILE A 116 5.25 15.30 6.32
N VAL A 117 4.77 14.62 5.28
CA VAL A 117 3.56 15.01 4.52
C VAL A 117 2.54 13.88 4.50
N GLN A 118 1.34 14.17 4.98
CA GLN A 118 0.18 13.28 4.90
C GLN A 118 -0.68 13.64 3.69
N VAL A 119 -1.13 12.63 2.97
CA VAL A 119 -2.23 12.69 2.02
C VAL A 119 -3.33 11.74 2.47
N THR A 120 -4.55 12.24 2.63
CA THR A 120 -5.73 11.45 2.97
C THR A 120 -6.68 11.46 1.80
N ILE A 121 -7.16 10.29 1.37
CA ILE A 121 -8.16 10.13 0.32
C ILE A 121 -9.37 9.42 0.91
N LYS A 122 -10.54 10.06 0.86
CA LYS A 122 -11.80 9.47 1.30
C LYS A 122 -12.55 8.89 0.10
N GLY A 123 -12.95 7.63 0.19
CA GLY A 123 -13.90 7.00 -0.73
C GLY A 123 -15.32 7.54 -0.55
N GLY A 124 -16.23 7.09 -1.40
CA GLY A 124 -17.68 7.31 -1.25
C GLY A 124 -18.34 8.16 -2.35
N PRO A 125 -19.68 8.13 -2.41
CA PRO A 125 -20.47 8.63 -3.55
C PRO A 125 -20.56 10.16 -3.64
N GLY A 126 -20.27 10.90 -2.57
CA GLY A 126 -20.50 12.35 -2.48
C GLY A 126 -19.33 13.28 -2.86
N GLY A 127 -18.21 12.74 -3.34
CA GLY A 127 -17.00 13.51 -3.63
C GLY A 127 -16.88 13.96 -5.09
N VAL A 128 -16.23 15.10 -5.31
CA VAL A 128 -15.83 15.55 -6.65
C VAL A 128 -14.64 14.70 -7.12
N ARG A 129 -14.74 14.04 -8.28
CA ARG A 129 -13.70 13.13 -8.80
C ARG A 129 -12.47 13.94 -9.22
N PRO A 130 -11.26 13.61 -8.72
CA PRO A 130 -10.05 14.19 -9.30
C PRO A 130 -9.97 13.80 -10.79
N PRO A 131 -9.64 14.71 -11.71
CA PRO A 131 -9.63 14.39 -13.13
C PRO A 131 -8.41 13.50 -13.46
N GLY A 132 -8.64 12.26 -13.90
CA GLY A 132 -7.64 11.43 -14.60
C GLY A 132 -6.30 11.17 -13.90
N THR A 133 -6.20 11.38 -12.58
CA THR A 133 -4.95 11.19 -11.81
C THR A 133 -4.91 9.83 -11.09
N PRO A 134 -3.72 9.34 -10.68
CA PRO A 134 -3.62 8.16 -9.82
C PRO A 134 -4.43 8.29 -8.52
N LEU A 135 -4.54 9.50 -7.95
CA LEU A 135 -5.37 9.75 -6.76
C LEU A 135 -6.87 9.56 -7.04
N ALA A 136 -7.33 9.85 -8.26
CA ALA A 136 -8.69 9.56 -8.70
C ALA A 136 -8.96 8.06 -8.71
N LYS A 137 -8.04 7.28 -9.30
CA LYS A 137 -8.14 5.82 -9.35
C LYS A 137 -8.14 5.21 -7.96
N ILE A 138 -7.29 5.71 -7.04
CA ILE A 138 -7.31 5.29 -5.64
C ILE A 138 -8.69 5.55 -5.03
N ARG A 139 -9.24 6.77 -5.18
CA ARG A 139 -10.59 7.08 -4.67
C ARG A 139 -11.66 6.13 -5.23
N ASP A 140 -11.60 5.83 -6.53
CA ASP A 140 -12.59 4.98 -7.17
C ASP A 140 -12.55 3.56 -6.59
N MET A 141 -11.36 2.99 -6.35
CA MET A 141 -11.21 1.68 -5.68
C MET A 141 -11.67 1.67 -4.21
N LEU A 142 -11.62 2.82 -3.53
CA LEU A 142 -12.14 2.98 -2.16
C LEU A 142 -13.67 3.10 -2.11
N THR A 143 -14.33 3.21 -3.26
CA THR A 143 -15.79 3.32 -3.33
C THR A 143 -16.36 1.92 -3.57
N PRO A 144 -17.15 1.36 -2.63
CA PRO A 144 -17.74 0.04 -2.83
C PRO A 144 -18.57 0.00 -4.12
N PRO A 145 -18.60 -1.13 -4.84
CA PRO A 145 -19.48 -1.29 -5.98
C PRO A 145 -20.94 -1.11 -5.55
N PRO A 146 -21.83 -0.64 -6.43
CA PRO A 146 -23.26 -0.58 -6.13
C PRO A 146 -23.77 -1.98 -5.78
N LYS A 147 -24.36 -2.14 -4.58
CA LYS A 147 -25.02 -3.40 -4.18
C LYS A 147 -26.09 -3.78 -5.21
N THR A 148 -26.13 -5.04 -5.62
CA THR A 148 -27.21 -5.56 -6.49
C THR A 148 -28.54 -5.56 -5.74
N GLN A 149 -29.67 -5.58 -6.44
CA GLN A 149 -31.00 -5.51 -5.81
C GLN A 149 -31.26 -6.64 -4.78
N SER A 150 -30.58 -7.78 -4.90
CA SER A 150 -30.65 -8.90 -3.96
C SER A 150 -29.86 -8.69 -2.65
N GLU A 151 -28.95 -7.72 -2.60
CA GLU A 151 -28.13 -7.39 -1.42
C GLU A 151 -28.68 -6.20 -0.62
N LYS A 152 -29.79 -5.62 -1.06
CA LYS A 152 -30.44 -4.46 -0.42
C LYS A 152 -31.16 -4.78 0.88
N GLN A 153 -31.24 -6.05 1.29
CA GLN A 153 -32.06 -6.50 2.41
C GLN A 153 -31.33 -6.59 3.76
N SER A 154 -30.06 -6.17 3.84
CA SER A 154 -29.42 -5.91 5.14
C SER A 154 -29.54 -4.42 5.47
N ASP A 155 -30.43 -4.10 6.41
CA ASP A 155 -30.67 -2.76 6.94
C ASP A 155 -29.38 -2.08 7.43
N SER A 156 -28.79 -1.29 6.54
CA SER A 156 -28.12 -0.02 6.80
C SER A 156 -27.46 0.44 5.50
N VAL A 157 -28.18 1.24 4.71
CA VAL A 157 -27.54 2.23 3.84
C VAL A 157 -26.92 3.27 4.77
N GLY A 158 -25.85 2.92 5.46
CA GLY A 158 -25.19 3.77 6.43
C GLY A 158 -23.82 4.14 5.92
N ASP A 159 -23.67 5.39 5.45
CA ASP A 159 -22.56 6.36 5.57
C ASP A 159 -21.09 5.87 5.67
N GLY A 160 -20.83 4.62 5.32
CA GLY A 160 -19.54 3.97 5.48
C GLY A 160 -18.56 4.49 4.44
N ILE A 161 -17.40 4.94 4.91
CA ILE A 161 -16.31 5.40 4.04
C ILE A 161 -15.07 4.55 4.27
N ALA A 162 -14.41 4.16 3.19
CA ALA A 162 -13.02 3.72 3.24
C ALA A 162 -12.11 4.95 3.12
N THR A 163 -11.10 5.04 3.97
CA THR A 163 -10.15 6.15 3.97
C THR A 163 -8.75 5.61 3.79
N TYR A 164 -8.09 6.04 2.73
CA TYR A 164 -6.68 5.80 2.50
C TYR A 164 -5.85 6.96 3.08
N ASN A 165 -4.81 6.63 3.82
CA ASN A 165 -3.80 7.58 4.28
C ASN A 165 -2.44 7.15 3.77
N MET A 166 -1.71 8.12 3.24
CA MET A 166 -0.32 8.03 2.87
C MET A 166 0.46 9.06 3.69
N LEU A 167 1.51 8.63 4.36
CA LEU A 167 2.42 9.50 5.11
C LEU A 167 3.83 9.35 4.53
N ILE A 168 4.34 10.41 3.92
CA ILE A 168 5.66 10.46 3.30
C ILE A 168 6.64 11.09 4.29
N VAL A 169 7.75 10.39 4.54
CA VAL A 169 8.87 10.85 5.37
C VAL A 169 10.08 11.07 4.48
N LYS A 170 10.41 12.34 4.21
CA LYS A 170 11.51 12.71 3.33
C LYS A 170 12.84 12.21 3.86
N GLY A 171 13.59 11.46 3.07
CA GLY A 171 14.85 10.85 3.53
C GLY A 171 14.67 9.83 4.67
N GLY A 172 13.44 9.36 4.90
CA GLY A 172 13.07 8.49 6.02
C GLY A 172 13.70 7.09 5.97
N THR A 173 14.25 6.67 4.83
CA THR A 173 14.94 5.37 4.70
C THR A 173 16.24 5.29 5.52
N LYS A 174 16.84 6.42 5.87
CA LYS A 174 18.07 6.49 6.68
C LYS A 174 17.79 6.44 8.19
N SER A 175 16.66 6.99 8.63
CA SER A 175 16.28 7.10 10.05
C SER A 175 15.30 6.02 10.49
N GLY A 176 14.74 5.28 9.53
CA GLY A 176 13.70 4.31 9.77
C GLY A 176 14.18 3.17 10.67
N LYS A 177 13.41 2.87 11.71
CA LYS A 177 13.72 1.84 12.70
C LYS A 177 12.49 1.08 13.14
N VAL A 178 12.71 -0.16 13.58
CA VAL A 178 11.68 -0.99 14.20
C VAL A 178 11.77 -0.85 15.72
N ILE A 179 10.63 -0.60 16.35
CA ILE A 179 10.50 -0.54 17.81
C ILE A 179 9.50 -1.63 18.20
N GLY A 180 9.83 -2.43 19.21
CA GLY A 180 8.99 -3.57 19.59
C GLY A 180 9.08 -3.86 21.07
N THR A 181 8.24 -4.80 21.51
CA THR A 181 8.27 -5.32 22.87
C THR A 181 9.52 -6.17 23.08
N LYS A 182 9.89 -6.41 24.34
CA LYS A 182 11.00 -7.31 24.66
C LYS A 182 10.59 -8.78 24.52
N GLU A 183 11.57 -9.66 24.57
CA GLU A 183 11.34 -11.11 24.58
C GLU A 183 10.41 -11.52 25.72
N GLY A 184 9.48 -12.43 25.43
CA GLY A 184 8.43 -12.84 26.36
C GLY A 184 7.37 -11.78 26.73
N GLU A 185 7.53 -10.51 26.33
CA GLU A 185 6.54 -9.47 26.65
C GLU A 185 5.31 -9.56 25.71
N PRO A 186 4.10 -9.31 26.26
CA PRO A 186 2.88 -9.26 25.46
C PRO A 186 2.90 -8.04 24.52
N PRO A 187 2.08 -8.06 23.44
CA PRO A 187 1.94 -6.91 22.56
C PRO A 187 1.41 -5.69 23.32
N GLN A 188 1.80 -4.48 22.88
CA GLN A 188 1.46 -3.21 23.53
C GLN A 188 0.68 -2.29 22.59
N PRO A 189 -0.12 -1.34 23.11
CA PRO A 189 -0.75 -0.32 22.28
C PRO A 189 0.29 0.41 21.41
N PRO A 190 0.03 0.68 20.11
CA PRO A 190 0.98 1.34 19.23
C PRO A 190 1.54 2.66 19.78
N GLN A 191 0.72 3.42 20.51
CA GLN A 191 1.09 4.69 21.15
C GLN A 191 2.13 4.49 22.27
N ALA A 192 2.05 3.39 23.02
CA ALA A 192 3.01 3.08 24.08
C ALA A 192 4.38 2.74 23.48
N LEU A 193 4.41 1.97 22.39
CA LEU A 193 5.65 1.72 21.64
C LEU A 193 6.19 3.00 21.02
N ALA A 194 5.31 3.84 20.48
CA ALA A 194 5.68 5.11 19.85
C ALA A 194 6.32 6.11 20.83
N ALA A 195 6.10 5.98 22.15
CA ALA A 195 6.80 6.80 23.13
C ALA A 195 8.33 6.59 23.13
N GLN A 196 8.80 5.44 22.64
CA GLN A 196 10.23 5.11 22.48
C GLN A 196 10.81 5.60 21.14
N ALA A 197 9.96 6.14 20.26
CA ALA A 197 10.41 6.72 19.02
C ALA A 197 11.16 8.05 19.28
N PRO A 198 12.06 8.45 18.38
CA PRO A 198 12.65 9.77 18.44
C PRO A 198 11.54 10.79 18.19
N LYS A 199 11.62 11.94 18.83
CA LYS A 199 10.70 13.06 18.58
C LYS A 199 10.63 13.42 17.09
N ARG A 200 9.51 13.97 16.65
CA ARG A 200 9.29 14.34 15.23
C ARG A 200 9.34 13.14 14.27
N SER A 201 8.83 11.98 14.71
CA SER A 201 8.78 10.77 13.89
C SER A 201 7.40 10.49 13.35
N ALA A 202 7.33 9.95 12.14
CA ALA A 202 6.18 9.19 11.67
C ALA A 202 6.18 7.79 12.28
N ILE A 203 5.00 7.21 12.48
CA ILE A 203 4.79 5.90 13.08
C ILE A 203 3.73 5.13 12.28
N ILE A 204 3.98 3.85 12.01
CA ILE A 204 3.00 2.88 11.50
C ILE A 204 3.13 1.58 12.30
N ASN A 205 2.05 0.80 12.41
CA ASN A 205 2.14 -0.55 12.99
C ASN A 205 3.14 -1.43 12.22
N GLY A 206 3.62 -2.50 12.85
CA GLY A 206 4.56 -3.43 12.22
C GLY A 206 3.91 -4.72 11.71
N GLY A 207 4.68 -5.79 11.75
CA GLY A 207 4.40 -7.07 11.12
C GLY A 207 3.56 -8.00 11.98
N TYR A 208 3.28 -9.19 11.45
CA TYR A 208 2.45 -10.18 12.13
C TYR A 208 3.11 -10.74 13.38
N PHE A 209 2.25 -11.17 14.31
CA PHE A 209 2.65 -11.80 15.55
C PHE A 209 1.60 -12.83 15.99
N VAL A 210 2.00 -13.74 16.88
CA VAL A 210 1.09 -14.70 17.51
C VAL A 210 0.16 -13.93 18.45
N HIS A 211 -1.14 -13.89 18.14
CA HIS A 211 -2.12 -13.08 18.88
C HIS A 211 -3.13 -13.89 19.69
N LYS A 212 -3.13 -15.23 19.58
CA LYS A 212 -4.01 -16.12 20.33
C LYS A 212 -3.43 -17.54 20.46
N SER A 213 -3.89 -18.29 21.46
CA SER A 213 -3.49 -19.66 21.70
C SER A 213 -4.15 -20.62 20.70
N GLY A 214 -3.55 -21.80 20.52
CA GLY A 214 -4.04 -22.83 19.62
C GLY A 214 -3.70 -22.60 18.15
N LEU A 215 -3.12 -21.45 17.80
CA LEU A 215 -2.52 -21.25 16.48
C LEU A 215 -1.36 -22.24 16.28
N LYS A 216 -1.24 -22.81 15.10
CA LYS A 216 -0.05 -23.55 14.70
C LYS A 216 1.12 -22.59 14.53
N ILE A 217 2.22 -22.89 15.17
CA ILE A 217 3.50 -22.18 15.05
C ILE A 217 4.54 -23.12 14.49
N MET A 218 5.46 -22.58 13.70
CA MET A 218 6.59 -23.32 13.15
C MET A 218 7.86 -22.90 13.90
N GLN A 219 8.69 -23.87 14.27
CA GLN A 219 9.98 -23.61 14.91
C GLN A 219 11.01 -24.65 14.44
N GLY A 220 12.07 -24.22 13.76
CA GLY A 220 13.11 -25.11 13.28
C GLY A 220 12.56 -26.20 12.36
N GLY A 221 11.54 -25.88 11.56
CA GLY A 221 10.84 -26.83 10.68
C GLY A 221 9.86 -27.78 11.38
N SER A 222 9.72 -27.71 12.71
CA SER A 222 8.74 -28.50 13.47
C SER A 222 7.46 -27.71 13.74
N GLU A 223 6.33 -28.39 13.68
CA GLU A 223 5.01 -27.80 13.97
C GLU A 223 4.66 -27.94 15.46
N GLY A 224 4.28 -26.83 16.10
CA GLY A 224 3.75 -26.78 17.46
C GLY A 224 2.44 -26.01 17.53
N LYS A 225 1.87 -25.90 18.75
CA LYS A 225 0.71 -25.06 19.03
C LYS A 225 1.10 -23.93 19.98
N ALA A 226 0.70 -22.72 19.63
CA ALA A 226 0.87 -21.54 20.46
C ALA A 226 0.10 -21.68 21.78
N THR A 227 0.80 -21.34 22.86
CA THR A 227 0.28 -21.19 24.21
C THR A 227 0.15 -19.69 24.54
N LYS A 228 -0.28 -19.36 25.76
CA LYS A 228 -0.37 -17.95 26.19
C LYS A 228 1.01 -17.25 26.26
N SER A 229 2.07 -17.98 26.58
CA SER A 229 3.44 -17.42 26.61
C SER A 229 3.95 -17.06 25.21
N ASP A 230 3.31 -17.55 24.15
CA ASP A 230 3.68 -17.22 22.79
C ASP A 230 3.08 -15.89 22.31
N TYR A 231 2.22 -15.25 23.10
CA TYR A 231 1.53 -14.03 22.66
C TYR A 231 2.53 -12.89 22.44
N GLY A 232 2.41 -12.20 21.31
CA GLY A 232 3.32 -11.13 20.92
C GLY A 232 4.59 -11.60 20.24
N ARG A 233 4.88 -12.92 20.18
CA ARG A 233 6.01 -13.44 19.40
C ARG A 233 5.84 -13.05 17.92
N PRO A 234 6.80 -12.34 17.31
CA PRO A 234 6.74 -11.98 15.90
C PRO A 234 6.74 -13.21 14.99
N VAL A 235 6.12 -13.09 13.82
CA VAL A 235 6.19 -14.09 12.76
C VAL A 235 7.33 -13.72 11.81
N GLY A 236 8.39 -14.53 11.82
CA GLY A 236 9.66 -14.28 11.16
C GLY A 236 10.61 -13.38 11.94
N PRO A 237 11.89 -13.31 11.54
CA PRO A 237 12.91 -12.52 12.23
C PRO A 237 12.56 -11.02 12.31
N THR A 238 12.98 -10.37 13.39
CA THR A 238 12.87 -8.92 13.60
C THR A 238 14.09 -8.41 14.38
N ALA A 239 14.39 -7.12 14.29
CA ALA A 239 15.49 -6.50 15.02
C ALA A 239 15.25 -6.42 16.54
N THR A 240 14.01 -6.60 17.00
CA THR A 240 13.62 -6.32 18.40
C THR A 240 13.53 -7.55 19.29
N ARG A 241 13.43 -8.75 18.72
CA ARG A 241 13.16 -10.00 19.45
C ARG A 241 13.79 -11.20 18.74
N SER A 242 14.49 -12.07 19.48
CA SER A 242 15.03 -13.31 18.93
C SER A 242 14.06 -14.49 19.05
N ASP A 243 13.06 -14.41 19.93
CA ASP A 243 12.05 -15.44 20.17
C ASP A 243 10.92 -15.46 19.11
N HIS A 244 11.18 -15.07 17.87
CA HIS A 244 10.19 -15.16 16.80
C HIS A 244 9.80 -16.61 16.49
N VAL A 245 8.65 -16.81 15.83
CA VAL A 245 8.28 -18.08 15.20
C VAL A 245 8.62 -18.01 13.72
N ASP A 246 8.88 -19.16 13.09
CA ASP A 246 9.18 -19.19 11.65
C ASP A 246 7.94 -18.84 10.82
N VAL A 247 8.16 -18.26 9.64
CA VAL A 247 7.09 -18.11 8.64
C VAL A 247 6.67 -19.50 8.20
N ALA A 248 5.36 -19.79 8.32
CA ALA A 248 4.85 -21.11 7.97
C ALA A 248 5.11 -21.43 6.48
N PRO A 249 5.49 -22.68 6.13
CA PRO A 249 5.85 -23.09 4.78
C PRO A 249 4.91 -22.62 3.66
N PRO A 250 3.56 -22.64 3.85
CA PRO A 250 2.66 -22.15 2.82
C PRO A 250 2.84 -20.68 2.44
N TRP A 251 3.54 -19.87 3.26
CA TRP A 251 3.66 -18.42 3.10
C TRP A 251 5.09 -17.92 2.92
N GLN A 252 6.08 -18.82 2.95
CA GLN A 252 7.50 -18.44 2.97
C GLN A 252 7.89 -17.51 1.82
N ASN A 253 7.31 -17.76 0.63
CA ASN A 253 7.58 -16.99 -0.59
C ASN A 253 6.70 -15.73 -0.72
N ASP A 254 5.69 -15.57 0.12
CA ASP A 254 4.84 -14.38 0.12
C ASP A 254 5.38 -13.33 1.09
N TYR A 255 6.05 -13.76 2.17
CA TYR A 255 6.70 -12.86 3.13
C TYR A 255 7.97 -12.24 2.56
N GLY A 256 8.23 -11.01 2.99
CA GLY A 256 9.45 -10.28 2.74
C GLY A 256 10.01 -9.65 4.01
N GLN A 257 11.14 -8.98 3.85
CA GLN A 257 11.87 -8.37 4.96
C GLN A 257 12.17 -6.92 4.65
N LEU A 258 11.93 -6.04 5.61
CA LEU A 258 12.52 -4.71 5.64
C LEU A 258 13.85 -4.81 6.38
N LEU A 259 14.94 -4.50 5.68
CA LEU A 259 16.28 -4.50 6.25
C LEU A 259 16.59 -3.15 6.86
N GLN A 260 17.13 -3.13 8.08
CA GLN A 260 17.68 -1.95 8.76
C GLN A 260 19.19 -2.14 8.92
N ASP A 261 19.99 -1.27 8.31
CA ASP A 261 21.46 -1.34 8.32
C ASP A 261 22.00 -2.73 7.89
N GLY A 262 21.41 -3.30 6.83
CA GLY A 262 21.75 -4.62 6.30
C GLY A 262 21.29 -5.82 7.14
N LYS A 263 20.62 -5.60 8.27
CA LYS A 263 20.05 -6.65 9.13
C LYS A 263 18.53 -6.69 8.99
N VAL A 264 17.91 -7.82 9.29
CA VAL A 264 16.44 -7.91 9.27
C VAL A 264 15.86 -7.00 10.35
N GLY A 265 15.21 -5.92 9.92
CA GLY A 265 14.45 -5.03 10.78
C GLY A 265 13.12 -5.65 11.16
N ILE A 266 12.35 -6.07 10.15
CA ILE A 266 11.03 -6.67 10.32
C ILE A 266 10.70 -7.62 9.17
N THR A 267 10.03 -8.73 9.50
CA THR A 267 9.45 -9.67 8.54
C THR A 267 7.93 -9.48 8.50
N SER A 268 7.35 -9.39 7.31
CA SER A 268 5.88 -9.32 7.13
C SER A 268 5.50 -9.70 5.70
N GLY A 269 4.21 -9.72 5.38
CA GLY A 269 3.76 -10.02 4.02
C GLY A 269 2.27 -9.75 3.76
N PRO A 270 1.81 -10.02 2.53
CA PRO A 270 2.63 -10.37 1.38
C PRO A 270 3.50 -9.18 0.90
N VAL A 271 4.61 -9.48 0.22
CA VAL A 271 5.31 -8.48 -0.61
C VAL A 271 4.35 -8.03 -1.71
N LEU A 272 4.25 -6.72 -1.90
CA LEU A 272 3.32 -6.10 -2.85
C LEU A 272 4.04 -5.66 -4.13
N ALA A 273 5.25 -5.14 -3.99
CA ALA A 273 6.09 -4.77 -5.12
C ALA A 273 7.57 -4.86 -4.73
N LEU A 274 8.43 -5.16 -5.69
CA LEU A 274 9.88 -5.08 -5.56
C LEU A 274 10.45 -4.31 -6.75
N ASN A 275 11.22 -3.27 -6.46
CA ASN A 275 11.94 -2.48 -7.45
C ASN A 275 11.04 -2.00 -8.60
N GLY A 276 9.81 -1.58 -8.28
CA GLY A 276 8.81 -1.12 -9.25
C GLY A 276 8.01 -2.23 -9.94
N GLN A 277 8.36 -3.51 -9.74
CA GLN A 277 7.60 -4.64 -10.26
C GLN A 277 6.58 -5.14 -9.23
N ARG A 278 5.32 -5.26 -9.62
CA ARG A 278 4.28 -5.87 -8.77
C ARG A 278 4.67 -7.33 -8.48
N ALA A 279 4.61 -7.71 -7.21
CA ALA A 279 4.76 -9.11 -6.82
C ALA A 279 3.64 -9.96 -7.43
N ARG A 280 3.96 -11.18 -7.88
CA ARG A 280 2.97 -12.08 -8.43
C ARG A 280 2.10 -12.64 -7.30
N LEU A 281 0.88 -12.16 -7.21
CA LEU A 281 -0.17 -12.67 -6.33
C LEU A 281 -1.31 -13.16 -7.24
N GLU A 282 -1.73 -14.43 -7.12
CA GLU A 282 -2.79 -14.97 -7.99
C GLU A 282 -4.18 -14.49 -7.52
N ASN A 283 -5.05 -14.04 -8.43
CA ASN A 283 -6.38 -13.47 -8.10
C ASN A 283 -7.28 -14.46 -7.35
N ASN A 284 -7.05 -15.76 -7.56
CA ASN A 284 -7.78 -16.87 -6.96
C ASN A 284 -6.85 -17.81 -6.21
N ASP A 285 -5.78 -17.28 -5.61
CA ASP A 285 -4.99 -18.09 -4.71
C ASP A 285 -5.85 -18.50 -3.51
N GLY A 286 -6.34 -19.73 -3.54
CA GLY A 286 -7.15 -20.31 -2.47
C GLY A 286 -6.42 -20.32 -1.13
N ARG A 287 -5.08 -20.23 -1.12
CA ARG A 287 -4.34 -20.04 0.13
C ARG A 287 -4.77 -18.73 0.78
N LEU A 288 -4.81 -17.63 0.03
CA LEU A 288 -5.05 -16.26 0.50
C LEU A 288 -6.53 -15.93 0.78
N GLN A 289 -7.42 -16.93 0.82
CA GLN A 289 -8.86 -16.78 1.08
C GLN A 289 -9.25 -17.36 2.44
N TYR A 290 -10.06 -16.65 3.23
CA TYR A 290 -10.35 -17.06 4.60
C TYR A 290 -11.30 -18.25 4.61
N ARG A 291 -12.16 -18.34 3.59
CA ARG A 291 -13.03 -19.48 3.33
C ARG A 291 -12.66 -20.12 2.00
N ASN A 292 -12.81 -21.44 1.90
CA ASN A 292 -12.67 -22.18 0.64
C ASN A 292 -13.90 -21.96 -0.27
N ALA A 293 -13.91 -22.61 -1.43
CA ALA A 293 -14.99 -22.50 -2.41
C ALA A 293 -16.34 -23.02 -1.87
N GLU A 294 -16.28 -23.95 -0.92
CA GLU A 294 -17.42 -24.56 -0.24
C GLU A 294 -17.96 -23.70 0.91
N GLY A 295 -17.30 -22.58 1.23
CA GLY A 295 -17.68 -21.66 2.31
C GLY A 295 -17.20 -22.07 3.71
N GLU A 296 -16.37 -23.11 3.82
CA GLU A 296 -15.75 -23.57 5.06
C GLU A 296 -14.49 -22.76 5.39
N ASP A 297 -14.12 -22.71 6.67
CA ASP A 297 -12.88 -22.06 7.10
C ASP A 297 -11.65 -22.70 6.43
N ASN A 298 -10.81 -21.87 5.83
CA ASN A 298 -9.58 -22.32 5.20
C ASN A 298 -8.69 -23.03 6.26
N PRO A 299 -8.23 -24.26 6.01
CA PRO A 299 -7.39 -25.00 6.95
C PRO A 299 -6.06 -24.32 7.25
N LEU A 300 -5.65 -23.31 6.47
CA LEU A 300 -4.47 -22.48 6.73
C LEU A 300 -4.72 -21.36 7.76
N ASN A 301 -5.97 -21.03 8.09
CA ASN A 301 -6.35 -20.05 9.13
C ASN A 301 -5.75 -20.37 10.51
N LYS A 302 -5.40 -21.64 10.72
CA LYS A 302 -4.81 -22.13 11.97
C LYS A 302 -3.38 -21.65 12.18
N PHE A 303 -2.63 -21.27 11.14
CA PHE A 303 -1.23 -20.85 11.29
C PHE A 303 -1.12 -19.43 11.85
N ALA A 304 -0.13 -19.17 12.70
CA ALA A 304 0.20 -17.81 13.10
C ALA A 304 0.70 -17.00 11.90
N GLY A 305 0.27 -15.73 11.81
CA GLY A 305 0.58 -14.88 10.66
C GLY A 305 -0.09 -15.35 9.35
N ALA A 306 -1.19 -16.11 9.43
CA ALA A 306 -1.90 -16.58 8.24
C ALA A 306 -2.30 -15.41 7.33
N LEU A 307 -1.91 -15.51 6.06
CA LEU A 307 -2.29 -14.57 5.00
C LEU A 307 -3.63 -14.94 4.34
N THR A 308 -4.37 -15.89 4.90
CA THR A 308 -5.65 -16.36 4.37
C THR A 308 -6.71 -15.26 4.26
N HIS A 309 -6.60 -14.15 4.98
CA HIS A 309 -7.53 -13.02 4.84
C HIS A 309 -7.00 -11.93 3.88
N ALA A 310 -5.89 -12.20 3.17
CA ALA A 310 -5.29 -11.26 2.23
C ALA A 310 -6.22 -10.96 1.04
N ASN A 311 -6.90 -11.94 0.47
CA ASN A 311 -7.82 -11.70 -0.64
C ASN A 311 -9.25 -11.30 -0.20
N GLU A 312 -9.46 -11.10 1.11
CA GLU A 312 -10.70 -10.53 1.63
C GLU A 312 -10.63 -9.00 1.71
N ARG A 313 -11.78 -8.33 1.64
CA ARG A 313 -11.84 -6.90 1.93
C ARG A 313 -11.55 -6.66 3.41
N ASN A 314 -10.59 -5.80 3.72
CA ASN A 314 -10.21 -5.48 5.10
C ASN A 314 -9.52 -4.11 5.20
N GLU A 315 -9.33 -3.64 6.43
CA GLU A 315 -8.38 -2.56 6.73
C GLU A 315 -6.95 -3.06 6.52
N ARG A 316 -6.07 -2.17 6.04
CA ARG A 316 -4.73 -2.54 5.55
C ARG A 316 -3.67 -1.57 6.06
N ALA A 317 -2.45 -2.08 6.19
CA ALA A 317 -1.25 -1.31 6.46
C ALA A 317 -0.12 -1.79 5.54
N ALA A 318 0.75 -0.89 5.10
CA ALA A 318 1.92 -1.23 4.29
C ALA A 318 3.00 -0.16 4.43
N VAL A 319 4.23 -0.54 4.11
CA VAL A 319 5.35 0.38 3.93
C VAL A 319 5.88 0.26 2.52
N SER A 320 6.26 1.40 1.95
CA SER A 320 6.99 1.48 0.69
C SER A 320 8.30 2.25 0.88
N VAL A 321 9.35 1.75 0.24
CA VAL A 321 10.66 2.40 0.15
C VAL A 321 10.79 3.00 -1.24
N ARG A 322 10.94 4.32 -1.31
CA ARG A 322 11.25 5.04 -2.54
C ARG A 322 12.75 5.30 -2.59
N PRO A 323 13.51 4.73 -3.54
CA PRO A 323 14.91 5.08 -3.67
C PRO A 323 15.05 6.56 -4.08
N GLU A 324 16.16 7.19 -3.75
CA GLU A 324 16.47 8.50 -4.33
C GLU A 324 17.12 8.32 -5.70
N LEU A 325 16.69 9.12 -6.69
CA LEU A 325 17.18 9.02 -8.07
C LEU A 325 17.96 10.27 -8.46
N SER A 326 19.15 10.08 -9.03
CA SER A 326 19.84 11.10 -9.82
C SER A 326 19.45 10.99 -11.29
N VAL A 327 19.43 12.11 -12.00
CA VAL A 327 19.27 12.17 -13.45
C VAL A 327 20.65 12.33 -14.06
N ASP A 328 21.04 11.44 -14.98
CA ASP A 328 22.25 11.59 -15.77
C ASP A 328 22.08 12.81 -16.70
N PRO A 329 22.95 13.83 -16.60
CA PRO A 329 22.81 15.04 -17.40
C PRO A 329 23.07 14.80 -18.91
N THR A 330 23.66 13.67 -19.28
CA THR A 330 24.08 13.35 -20.65
C THR A 330 22.94 12.74 -21.46
N ASP A 331 22.20 11.81 -20.86
CA ASP A 331 21.16 11.03 -21.55
C ASP A 331 19.78 11.09 -20.86
N GLY A 332 19.67 11.80 -19.73
CA GLY A 332 18.43 11.95 -18.97
C GLY A 332 17.99 10.69 -18.22
N THR A 333 18.82 9.65 -18.18
CA THR A 333 18.47 8.39 -17.50
C THR A 333 18.48 8.52 -15.99
N HIS A 334 17.57 7.81 -15.31
CA HIS A 334 17.59 7.74 -13.85
C HIS A 334 18.59 6.70 -13.36
N ARG A 335 19.32 7.06 -12.31
CA ARG A 335 20.24 6.17 -11.58
C ARG A 335 19.96 6.27 -10.09
N LEU A 336 20.29 5.21 -9.34
CA LEU A 336 20.23 5.25 -7.88
C LEU A 336 21.23 6.28 -7.36
N SER A 337 20.77 7.13 -6.45
CA SER A 337 21.58 8.13 -5.77
C SER A 337 22.12 7.60 -4.45
N ASP A 338 23.29 8.10 -4.05
CA ASP A 338 23.83 7.88 -2.71
C ASP A 338 23.08 8.68 -1.63
N LYS A 339 22.01 9.41 -1.96
CA LYS A 339 21.18 10.15 -1.00
C LYS A 339 20.03 9.32 -0.43
N PRO A 340 19.59 9.58 0.82
CA PRO A 340 18.52 8.81 1.43
C PRO A 340 17.23 8.90 0.63
N GLY A 341 16.65 7.74 0.33
CA GLY A 341 15.31 7.66 -0.22
C GLY A 341 14.22 8.01 0.81
N ASP A 342 13.00 8.13 0.34
CA ASP A 342 11.84 8.40 1.18
C ASP A 342 11.21 7.10 1.70
N LEU A 343 10.69 7.16 2.94
CA LEU A 343 9.82 6.11 3.47
C LEU A 343 8.37 6.56 3.34
N VAL A 344 7.51 5.68 2.85
CA VAL A 344 6.07 5.92 2.71
C VAL A 344 5.31 4.92 3.56
N MET A 345 4.50 5.42 4.47
CA MET A 345 3.63 4.62 5.33
C MET A 345 2.19 4.71 4.81
N HIS A 346 1.56 3.57 4.60
CA HIS A 346 0.24 3.46 3.99
C HIS A 346 -0.73 2.80 4.97
N THR A 347 -1.93 3.35 5.08
CA THR A 347 -3.04 2.67 5.77
C THR A 347 -4.34 2.85 5.00
N LEU A 348 -5.20 1.84 5.05
CA LEU A 348 -6.61 1.92 4.66
C LEU A 348 -7.46 1.54 5.87
N THR A 349 -8.33 2.45 6.30
CA THR A 349 -9.23 2.27 7.43
C THR A 349 -10.68 2.41 6.98
N THR A 350 -11.62 1.80 7.67
CA THR A 350 -13.04 1.86 7.33
C THR A 350 -13.87 2.38 8.48
N THR A 351 -14.98 3.07 8.21
CA THR A 351 -15.91 3.46 9.27
C THR A 351 -16.41 2.22 10.02
N ASP A 352 -16.39 2.28 11.34
CA ASP A 352 -16.80 1.21 12.26
C ASP A 352 -16.08 -0.14 12.06
N GLY A 353 -14.94 -0.15 11.35
CA GLY A 353 -14.18 -1.37 11.07
C GLY A 353 -14.91 -2.34 10.15
N LYS A 354 -15.87 -1.83 9.36
CA LYS A 354 -16.63 -2.60 8.37
C LYS A 354 -15.71 -3.16 7.29
N ARG A 355 -15.55 -4.48 7.25
CA ARG A 355 -14.62 -5.18 6.35
C ARG A 355 -15.03 -5.08 4.88
N ASP A 356 -16.33 -5.10 4.59
CA ASP A 356 -16.89 -4.99 3.24
C ASP A 356 -16.57 -3.65 2.56
N LEU A 357 -16.30 -2.60 3.33
CA LEU A 357 -15.81 -1.32 2.82
C LEU A 357 -14.31 -1.33 2.47
N GLY A 358 -13.57 -2.31 2.97
CA GLY A 358 -12.14 -2.45 2.70
C GLY A 358 -11.85 -2.91 1.27
N VAL A 359 -10.58 -3.24 1.02
CA VAL A 359 -10.12 -3.75 -0.29
C VAL A 359 -9.39 -5.08 -0.11
N PRO A 360 -9.47 -5.99 -1.10
CA PRO A 360 -8.63 -7.17 -1.13
C PRO A 360 -7.17 -6.77 -1.39
N ILE A 361 -6.20 -7.66 -1.11
CA ILE A 361 -4.80 -7.42 -1.47
C ILE A 361 -4.65 -7.21 -2.98
N LYS A 362 -5.32 -8.06 -3.77
CA LYS A 362 -5.44 -7.93 -5.23
C LYS A 362 -6.92 -7.97 -5.62
N GLY A 363 -7.32 -7.12 -6.55
CA GLY A 363 -8.70 -7.13 -7.06
C GLY A 363 -9.06 -8.47 -7.68
N ARG A 364 -10.30 -8.94 -7.49
CA ARG A 364 -10.74 -10.23 -8.07
C ARG A 364 -10.87 -10.12 -9.58
N GLN A 365 -11.28 -8.93 -10.03
CA GLN A 365 -11.30 -8.54 -11.43
C GLN A 365 -10.30 -7.39 -11.68
N PRO A 366 -9.76 -7.26 -12.90
CA PRO A 366 -8.85 -6.16 -13.27
C PRO A 366 -9.41 -4.77 -12.92
N GLU A 367 -10.73 -4.60 -13.01
CA GLU A 367 -11.44 -3.34 -12.74
C GLU A 367 -11.75 -3.07 -11.26
N GLU A 368 -11.70 -4.09 -10.39
CA GLU A 368 -11.99 -3.92 -8.95
C GLU A 368 -10.83 -3.22 -8.21
N GLY A 369 -9.60 -3.41 -8.72
CA GLY A 369 -8.40 -2.92 -8.09
C GLY A 369 -8.17 -3.49 -6.68
N GLY A 370 -7.01 -3.23 -6.07
CA GLY A 370 -6.67 -3.82 -4.76
C GLY A 370 -5.61 -3.05 -4.01
N TRP A 371 -5.28 -3.54 -2.81
CA TRP A 371 -4.27 -2.93 -1.95
C TRP A 371 -2.91 -2.80 -2.63
N GLN A 372 -2.51 -3.80 -3.41
CA GLN A 372 -1.26 -3.78 -4.19
C GLN A 372 -1.23 -2.59 -5.17
N GLU A 373 -2.34 -2.34 -5.88
CA GLU A 373 -2.44 -1.23 -6.84
C GLU A 373 -2.59 0.13 -6.15
N ILE A 374 -3.33 0.20 -5.03
CA ILE A 374 -3.43 1.41 -4.20
C ILE A 374 -2.06 1.81 -3.66
N THR A 375 -1.29 0.85 -3.14
CA THR A 375 0.03 1.12 -2.57
C THR A 375 1.04 1.49 -3.64
N GLU A 376 1.03 0.84 -4.81
CA GLU A 376 1.86 1.25 -5.95
C GLU A 376 1.55 2.69 -6.39
N MET A 377 0.29 3.02 -6.67
CA MET A 377 -0.10 4.38 -7.10
C MET A 377 0.13 5.43 -6.01
N GLY A 378 -0.05 5.07 -4.74
CA GLY A 378 0.26 5.95 -3.64
C GLY A 378 1.76 6.12 -3.44
N ALA A 379 2.53 5.05 -3.61
CA ALA A 379 3.98 5.11 -3.49
C ALA A 379 4.65 5.76 -4.71
N ASP A 380 4.01 5.88 -5.87
CA ASP A 380 4.51 6.72 -6.96
C ASP A 380 3.38 7.38 -7.76
N PRO A 381 2.74 8.42 -7.21
CA PRO A 381 1.62 9.08 -7.89
C PRO A 381 2.05 9.88 -9.12
N THR A 382 3.36 10.09 -9.30
CA THR A 382 3.93 10.82 -10.44
C THR A 382 4.42 9.89 -11.55
N GLY A 383 4.55 8.59 -11.29
CA GLY A 383 5.20 7.66 -12.19
C GLY A 383 6.67 8.05 -12.46
N ARG A 384 7.41 8.47 -11.42
CA ARG A 384 8.84 8.80 -11.49
C ARG A 384 9.71 7.53 -11.55
N TYR A 385 9.25 6.44 -10.95
CA TYR A 385 10.00 5.20 -10.73
C TYR A 385 9.62 4.11 -11.75
N LYS A 386 9.73 4.44 -13.05
CA LYS A 386 9.26 3.59 -14.16
C LYS A 386 10.29 2.60 -14.71
N ASP A 387 11.56 2.72 -14.32
CA ASP A 387 12.65 1.88 -14.81
C ASP A 387 12.77 0.54 -14.05
N ALA A 388 11.64 -0.15 -13.86
CA ALA A 388 11.58 -1.40 -13.09
C ALA A 388 12.50 -2.50 -13.68
N ASP A 389 12.62 -2.55 -15.01
CA ASP A 389 13.50 -3.48 -15.73
C ASP A 389 14.99 -3.28 -15.44
N LYS A 390 15.37 -2.11 -14.90
CA LYS A 390 16.74 -1.81 -14.46
C LYS A 390 16.95 -2.08 -12.96
N GLY A 391 15.97 -2.70 -12.29
CA GLY A 391 15.98 -2.90 -10.84
C GLY A 391 15.83 -1.60 -10.05
N ILE A 392 15.35 -0.53 -10.68
CA ILE A 392 15.15 0.78 -10.05
C ILE A 392 13.65 1.03 -9.91
N GLY A 393 13.15 0.94 -8.68
CA GLY A 393 11.78 1.33 -8.43
C GLY A 393 11.39 1.27 -6.96
N VAL A 394 10.11 1.53 -6.70
CA VAL A 394 9.55 1.44 -5.36
C VAL A 394 9.39 -0.03 -4.97
N SER A 395 9.83 -0.38 -3.77
CA SER A 395 9.50 -1.66 -3.15
C SER A 395 8.48 -1.45 -2.04
N SER A 396 7.53 -2.38 -1.91
CA SER A 396 6.41 -2.29 -0.98
C SER A 396 6.07 -3.66 -0.42
N PHE A 397 5.75 -3.75 0.87
CA PHE A 397 5.20 -4.97 1.46
C PHE A 397 4.14 -4.64 2.52
N ASN A 398 3.22 -5.58 2.69
CA ASN A 398 2.08 -5.44 3.59
C ASN A 398 2.45 -5.72 5.05
N LEU A 399 1.80 -5.01 5.96
CA LEU A 399 1.95 -5.08 7.41
C LEU A 399 0.68 -5.67 8.04
N ASP A 400 0.68 -5.87 9.36
CA ASP A 400 -0.51 -6.39 10.04
C ASP A 400 -1.69 -5.42 9.87
N GLY A 401 -2.83 -5.93 9.40
CA GLY A 401 -3.99 -5.13 9.01
C GLY A 401 -5.13 -5.21 10.03
N GLY A 402 -6.35 -4.95 9.57
CA GLY A 402 -7.55 -5.06 10.40
C GLY A 402 -7.44 -4.23 11.68
N GLY A 403 -7.73 -4.86 12.82
CA GLY A 403 -7.69 -4.25 14.16
C GLY A 403 -6.34 -3.66 14.58
N SER A 404 -5.23 -4.09 13.95
CA SER A 404 -3.87 -3.63 14.25
C SER A 404 -3.46 -2.38 13.47
N THR A 405 -4.27 -1.95 12.48
CA THR A 405 -3.95 -0.81 11.61
C THR A 405 -3.76 0.45 12.46
N PHE A 406 -2.60 1.10 12.33
CA PHE A 406 -2.27 2.33 13.04
C PHE A 406 -1.35 3.21 12.20
N LEU A 407 -1.62 4.52 12.19
CA LEU A 407 -0.74 5.55 11.64
C LEU A 407 -0.71 6.75 12.58
N GLY A 408 0.47 7.26 12.88
CA GLY A 408 0.63 8.39 13.78
C GLY A 408 1.85 9.24 13.47
N VAL A 409 1.91 10.39 14.13
CA VAL A 409 3.11 11.24 14.18
C VAL A 409 3.38 11.59 15.64
N GLN A 410 4.65 11.52 16.04
CA GLN A 410 5.12 12.00 17.32
C GLN A 410 5.67 13.42 17.12
N ASP A 411 5.18 14.37 17.90
CA ASP A 411 5.63 15.76 17.81
C ASP A 411 6.99 16.01 18.52
N GLU A 412 7.37 17.27 18.64
CA GLU A 412 8.60 17.69 19.32
C GLU A 412 8.55 17.57 20.85
N ASN A 413 7.34 17.49 21.41
CA ASN A 413 7.10 17.27 22.83
C ASN A 413 7.08 15.77 23.17
N GLY A 414 7.11 14.90 22.16
CA GLY A 414 7.01 13.45 22.32
C GLY A 414 5.56 12.96 22.37
N VAL A 415 4.58 13.84 22.13
CA VAL A 415 3.16 13.48 22.12
C VAL A 415 2.81 12.80 20.79
N VAL A 416 2.17 11.64 20.88
CA VAL A 416 1.78 10.84 19.72
C VAL A 416 0.37 11.23 19.29
N LYS A 417 0.26 11.85 18.12
CA LYS A 417 -1.01 12.13 17.46
C LYS A 417 -1.37 10.97 16.51
N LYS A 418 -2.47 10.27 16.81
CA LYS A 418 -3.05 9.29 15.89
C LYS A 418 -3.61 10.00 14.66
N LEU A 419 -3.17 9.59 13.48
CA LEU A 419 -3.64 10.09 12.18
C LEU A 419 -4.65 9.14 11.54
N ALA A 420 -4.45 7.84 11.72
CA ALA A 420 -5.39 6.78 11.34
C ALA A 420 -5.27 5.61 12.33
N GLY A 421 -6.34 4.85 12.48
CA GLY A 421 -6.33 3.60 13.23
C GLY A 421 -7.53 2.76 12.84
N SER A 422 -7.53 1.48 13.22
CA SER A 422 -8.66 0.60 12.96
C SER A 422 -9.98 1.26 13.36
N GLY A 423 -10.99 1.14 12.50
CA GLY A 423 -12.32 1.66 12.73
C GLY A 423 -13.15 0.85 13.72
N GLN A 424 -12.66 -0.29 14.21
CA GLN A 424 -13.41 -1.09 15.19
C GLN A 424 -13.69 -0.26 16.47
N PRO A 425 -14.89 -0.37 17.07
CA PRO A 425 -15.18 0.29 18.34
C PRO A 425 -14.17 -0.09 19.42
N GLY A 426 -13.54 0.91 20.04
CA GLY A 426 -12.55 0.73 21.10
C GLY A 426 -11.15 1.25 20.74
N GLU A 427 -10.14 0.81 21.50
CA GLU A 427 -8.75 1.15 21.22
C GLU A 427 -8.18 0.27 20.08
N THR A 428 -7.27 0.83 19.30
CA THR A 428 -6.50 0.09 18.30
C THR A 428 -5.81 -1.10 18.95
N ARG A 429 -5.87 -2.27 18.32
CA ARG A 429 -5.34 -3.50 18.90
C ARG A 429 -3.85 -3.34 19.26
N PRO A 430 -3.41 -3.88 20.42
CA PRO A 430 -1.99 -3.98 20.74
C PRO A 430 -1.20 -4.72 19.65
N VAL A 431 0.03 -4.28 19.40
CA VAL A 431 0.95 -4.85 18.41
C VAL A 431 2.28 -5.22 19.06
N ALA A 432 3.00 -6.16 18.46
CA ALA A 432 4.33 -6.57 18.94
C ALA A 432 5.42 -5.55 18.57
N ASN A 433 5.22 -4.81 17.48
CA ASN A 433 6.18 -3.85 16.95
C ASN A 433 5.52 -2.77 16.09
N ILE A 434 6.24 -1.68 15.91
CA ILE A 434 5.92 -0.54 15.04
C ILE A 434 7.16 -0.17 14.21
N ILE A 435 6.93 0.53 13.11
CA ILE A 435 8.00 1.16 12.32
C ILE A 435 7.94 2.67 12.58
N SER A 436 9.08 3.28 12.84
CA SER A 436 9.23 4.71 13.08
C SER A 436 10.26 5.31 12.15
N ALA A 437 10.05 6.53 11.65
CA ALA A 437 11.05 7.24 10.84
C ALA A 437 10.99 8.75 11.03
N GLN A 438 12.16 9.40 11.02
CA GLN A 438 12.31 10.86 11.03
C GLN A 438 12.67 11.38 9.64
N PRO A 439 12.27 12.61 9.29
CA PRO A 439 12.73 13.24 8.07
C PRO A 439 14.24 13.51 8.16
N THR A 440 14.98 13.17 7.10
CA THR A 440 16.36 13.62 6.90
C THR A 440 16.31 14.75 5.88
N LEU A 441 16.51 15.99 6.34
CA LEU A 441 16.56 17.17 5.48
C LEU A 441 18.02 17.61 5.41
N ASP A 442 18.67 17.28 4.30
CA ASP A 442 20.01 17.76 3.97
C ASP A 442 19.95 19.19 3.42
#